data_AF-Q86LW3-F1
#
_entry.id   AF-Q86LW3-F1
#
_cell.length_a   1.000
_cell.length_b   1.000
_cell.length_c   1.000
_cell.angle_alpha   90.00
_cell.angle_beta   90.00
_cell.angle_gamma   90.00
#
_symmetry.space_group_name_H-M   'P 1'
#
loop_
_entity.id
_entity.type
_entity.pdbx_description
1 polymer ?
#
loop_
_entity_poly.entity_id
_entity_poly.type
_entity_poly.pdbx_seq_one_letter_code
_entity_poly.pdbx_strand_id
1 'polypeptide(L)'
;IRGEQPDEFELGIAQALQELETNSDLKTSLRELHITASKEIDVGGGRKAILIFVPVPQLKAFQKIQVRLVRELEKKFSGKHVVFIAQRRILPKPTRKSRQQNRQKRPMSRTLTNVLDCILEDLVFPSEIVGKRTRIKLDATRLIKVHLDKAQQNKTSQG
;
A
#
# COMPACT_ATOMS: atom_id res chain seq x y z
N ILE A 1 11.50 -1.06 -10.56
CA ILE A 1 11.80 -2.50 -10.41
C ILE A 1 10.88 -3.21 -11.39
N ARG A 2 11.36 -3.41 -12.62
CA ARG A 2 10.75 -4.25 -13.65
C ARG A 2 11.96 -5.04 -14.17
N GLY A 3 12.03 -6.33 -13.87
CA GLY A 3 13.14 -7.20 -14.30
C GLY A 3 14.15 -7.61 -13.22
N GLU A 4 13.84 -7.48 -11.92
CA GLU A 4 14.58 -8.21 -10.88
C GLU A 4 13.98 -9.60 -10.71
N GLN A 5 14.80 -10.58 -10.32
CA GLN A 5 14.32 -11.93 -10.02
C GLN A 5 13.43 -11.88 -8.78
N PRO A 6 12.30 -12.60 -8.78
CA PRO A 6 11.38 -12.62 -7.65
C PRO A 6 12.08 -13.23 -6.42
N ASP A 7 11.93 -12.56 -5.28
CA ASP A 7 12.43 -13.07 -4.01
C ASP A 7 11.59 -14.29 -3.57
N GLU A 8 12.15 -15.17 -2.74
CA GLU A 8 11.45 -16.37 -2.26
C GLU A 8 10.14 -16.01 -1.55
N PHE A 9 10.16 -14.90 -0.81
CA PHE A 9 8.98 -14.36 -0.14
C PHE A 9 7.92 -13.87 -1.12
N GLU A 10 8.32 -13.18 -2.19
CA GLU A 10 7.41 -12.72 -3.24
C GLU A 10 6.77 -13.90 -3.98
N LEU A 11 7.56 -14.97 -4.21
CA LEU A 11 7.07 -16.20 -4.81
C LEU A 11 6.02 -16.88 -3.93
N GLY A 12 6.24 -16.92 -2.60
CA GLY A 12 5.25 -17.46 -1.65
C GLY A 12 3.93 -16.69 -1.67
N ILE A 13 3.97 -15.37 -1.79
CA ILE A 13 2.74 -14.55 -1.91
C ILE A 13 2.07 -14.77 -3.26
N ALA A 14 2.83 -14.88 -4.35
CA ALA A 14 2.29 -15.17 -5.67
C ALA A 14 1.58 -16.54 -5.72
N GLN A 15 2.18 -17.57 -5.13
CA GLN A 15 1.57 -18.90 -4.97
C GLN A 15 0.29 -18.83 -4.14
N ALA A 16 0.32 -18.12 -3.00
CA ALA A 16 -0.84 -17.94 -2.16
C ALA A 16 -2.02 -17.28 -2.91
N LEU A 17 -1.74 -16.30 -3.77
CA LEU A 17 -2.76 -15.65 -4.61
C LEU A 17 -3.30 -16.59 -5.71
N GLN A 18 -2.44 -17.39 -6.33
CA GLN A 18 -2.85 -18.35 -7.36
C GLN A 18 -3.75 -19.47 -6.80
N GLU A 19 -3.45 -19.94 -5.58
CA GLU A 19 -4.31 -20.88 -4.87
C GLU A 19 -5.68 -20.27 -4.54
N LEU A 20 -5.73 -18.98 -4.16
CA LEU A 20 -6.99 -18.28 -3.94
C LEU A 20 -7.77 -18.11 -5.25
N GLU A 21 -7.10 -17.84 -6.37
CA GLU A 21 -7.75 -17.80 -7.68
C GLU A 21 -8.43 -19.14 -8.03
N THR A 22 -7.82 -20.26 -7.65
CA THR A 22 -8.32 -21.60 -8.00
C THR A 22 -9.47 -22.05 -7.09
N ASN A 23 -9.39 -21.72 -5.80
CA ASN A 23 -10.22 -22.33 -4.76
C ASN A 23 -11.29 -21.41 -4.16
N SER A 24 -11.37 -20.14 -4.57
CA SER A 24 -12.31 -19.17 -4.01
C SER A 24 -13.27 -18.58 -5.04
N ASP A 25 -14.38 -18.03 -4.55
CA ASP A 25 -15.32 -17.24 -5.34
C ASP A 25 -14.70 -15.93 -5.88
N LEU A 26 -13.44 -15.61 -5.51
CA LEU A 26 -12.70 -14.44 -5.99
C LEU A 26 -12.02 -14.69 -7.35
N LYS A 27 -12.11 -15.90 -7.90
CA LYS A 27 -11.49 -16.31 -9.18
C LYS A 27 -11.64 -15.28 -10.31
N THR A 28 -12.86 -14.85 -10.59
CA THR A 28 -13.15 -13.91 -11.69
C THR A 28 -12.50 -12.55 -11.47
N SER A 29 -12.36 -12.13 -10.20
CA SER A 29 -11.73 -10.86 -9.87
C SER A 29 -10.20 -10.95 -9.89
N LEU A 30 -9.63 -12.08 -9.45
CA LEU A 30 -8.18 -12.26 -9.29
C LEU A 30 -7.44 -12.53 -10.60
N ARG A 31 -8.09 -13.14 -11.59
CA ARG A 31 -7.48 -13.55 -12.86
C ARG A 31 -6.74 -12.44 -13.62
N GLU A 32 -7.23 -11.21 -13.56
CA GLU A 32 -6.64 -10.06 -14.27
C GLU A 32 -5.70 -9.23 -13.37
N LEU A 33 -5.66 -9.53 -12.09
CA LEU A 33 -4.91 -8.78 -11.10
C LEU A 33 -3.53 -9.36 -10.91
N HIS A 34 -2.52 -8.50 -10.85
CA HIS A 34 -1.15 -8.90 -10.52
C HIS A 34 -0.56 -7.96 -9.48
N ILE A 35 0.44 -8.48 -8.77
CA ILE A 35 1.25 -7.71 -7.84
C ILE A 35 2.56 -7.32 -8.52
N THR A 36 3.18 -6.25 -8.02
CA THR A 36 4.46 -5.74 -8.54
C THR A 36 5.65 -6.09 -7.68
N ALA A 37 5.44 -6.15 -6.36
CA ALA A 37 6.43 -6.50 -5.37
C ALA A 37 5.73 -6.82 -4.05
N SER A 38 6.43 -7.43 -3.11
CA SER A 38 5.97 -7.55 -1.73
C SER A 38 7.13 -7.43 -0.75
N LYS A 39 6.85 -6.91 0.45
CA LYS A 39 7.86 -6.69 1.48
C LYS A 39 7.31 -7.01 2.85
N GLU A 40 8.09 -7.70 3.66
CA GLU A 40 7.82 -7.86 5.09
C GLU A 40 8.47 -6.70 5.86
N ILE A 41 7.73 -6.07 6.77
CA ILE A 41 8.19 -4.97 7.63
C ILE A 41 7.93 -5.29 9.11
N ASP A 42 8.81 -4.84 10.00
CA ASP A 42 8.56 -4.86 11.44
C ASP A 42 7.72 -3.62 11.83
N VAL A 43 6.57 -3.85 12.48
CA VAL A 43 5.63 -2.81 12.90
C VAL A 43 5.75 -2.46 14.39
N GLY A 44 6.76 -3.02 15.07
CA GLY A 44 7.00 -2.81 16.49
C GLY A 44 6.27 -3.83 17.37
N GLY A 45 6.79 -4.04 18.58
CA GLY A 45 6.28 -5.05 19.51
C GLY A 45 6.53 -6.49 19.05
N GLY A 46 7.54 -6.73 18.21
CA GLY A 46 7.89 -8.04 17.68
C GLY A 46 6.93 -8.57 16.60
N ARG A 47 6.00 -7.74 16.12
CA ARG A 47 5.03 -8.10 15.08
C ARG A 47 5.55 -7.69 13.71
N LYS A 48 5.31 -8.56 12.73
CA LYS A 48 5.63 -8.30 11.32
C LYS A 48 4.35 -8.10 10.52
N ALA A 49 4.40 -7.17 9.56
CA ALA A 49 3.34 -6.92 8.61
C ALA A 49 3.84 -7.10 7.17
N ILE A 50 2.94 -7.50 6.28
CA ILE A 50 3.21 -7.77 4.88
C ILE A 50 2.65 -6.62 4.05
N LEU A 51 3.52 -5.96 3.29
CA LEU A 51 3.16 -4.95 2.31
C LEU A 51 3.14 -5.58 0.93
N ILE A 52 2.01 -5.46 0.23
CA ILE A 52 1.87 -5.94 -1.15
C ILE A 52 1.72 -4.73 -2.07
N PHE A 53 2.65 -4.58 -3.00
CA PHE A 53 2.66 -3.49 -3.96
C PHE A 53 1.84 -3.84 -5.21
N VAL A 54 0.85 -3.01 -5.51
CA VAL A 54 -0.09 -3.20 -6.62
C VAL A 54 0.12 -2.14 -7.69
N PRO A 55 -0.04 -2.45 -9.00
CA PRO A 55 -0.05 -1.43 -10.03
C PRO A 55 -1.14 -0.38 -9.79
N VAL A 56 -0.82 0.91 -9.90
CA VAL A 56 -1.78 2.02 -9.70
C VAL A 56 -3.10 1.83 -10.47
N PRO A 57 -3.12 1.37 -11.75
CA PRO A 57 -4.38 1.15 -12.46
C PRO A 57 -5.29 0.09 -11.85
N GLN A 58 -4.70 -0.91 -11.17
CA GLN A 58 -5.41 -2.06 -10.61
C GLN A 58 -5.87 -1.85 -9.17
N LEU A 59 -5.38 -0.79 -8.49
CA LEU A 59 -5.68 -0.53 -7.08
C LEU A 59 -7.19 -0.49 -6.77
N LYS A 60 -7.99 0.17 -7.62
CA LYS A 60 -9.46 0.22 -7.42
C LYS A 60 -10.12 -1.16 -7.51
N ALA A 61 -9.58 -2.06 -8.33
CA ALA A 61 -10.09 -3.42 -8.44
C ALA A 61 -9.72 -4.24 -7.20
N PHE A 62 -8.49 -4.10 -6.71
CA PHE A 62 -8.07 -4.68 -5.42
C PHE A 62 -8.94 -4.18 -4.27
N GLN A 63 -9.21 -2.88 -4.16
CA GLN A 63 -10.04 -2.30 -3.09
C GLN A 63 -11.44 -2.92 -3.01
N LYS A 64 -12.05 -3.29 -4.15
CA LYS A 64 -13.38 -3.95 -4.15
C LYS A 64 -13.38 -5.30 -3.43
N ILE A 65 -12.29 -6.05 -3.55
CA ILE A 65 -12.15 -7.40 -2.96
C ILE A 65 -11.29 -7.41 -1.69
N GLN A 66 -10.64 -6.30 -1.36
CA GLN A 66 -9.58 -6.20 -0.35
C GLN A 66 -10.01 -6.71 1.03
N VAL A 67 -11.23 -6.41 1.49
CA VAL A 67 -11.68 -6.86 2.82
C VAL A 67 -11.72 -8.39 2.95
N ARG A 68 -12.12 -9.10 1.88
CA ARG A 68 -12.15 -10.56 1.87
C ARG A 68 -10.75 -11.13 1.66
N LEU A 69 -10.03 -10.57 0.70
CA LEU A 69 -8.70 -11.01 0.31
C LEU A 69 -7.67 -10.86 1.44
N VAL A 70 -7.71 -9.76 2.19
CA VAL A 70 -6.86 -9.56 3.38
C VAL A 70 -7.11 -10.66 4.41
N ARG A 71 -8.37 -11.01 4.69
CA ARG A 71 -8.69 -12.08 5.65
C ARG A 71 -8.16 -13.44 5.23
N GLU A 72 -8.20 -13.76 3.95
CA GLU A 72 -7.69 -15.03 3.43
C GLU A 72 -6.16 -15.09 3.49
N LEU A 73 -5.48 -13.99 3.15
CA LEU A 73 -4.03 -13.92 3.25
C LEU A 73 -3.57 -13.90 4.72
N GLU A 74 -4.23 -13.16 5.61
CA GLU A 74 -3.91 -13.17 7.05
C GLU A 74 -4.04 -14.57 7.64
N LYS A 75 -5.05 -15.35 7.24
CA LYS A 75 -5.18 -16.76 7.65
C LYS A 75 -4.00 -17.62 7.18
N LYS A 76 -3.53 -17.44 5.95
CA LYS A 76 -2.38 -18.19 5.40
C LYS A 76 -1.06 -17.78 6.05
N PHE A 77 -0.89 -16.50 6.37
CA PHE A 77 0.35 -15.95 6.91
C PHE A 77 0.35 -15.82 8.43
N SER A 78 -0.25 -16.78 9.14
CA SER A 78 -0.24 -16.89 10.60
C SER A 78 -0.71 -15.64 11.34
N GLY A 79 -1.70 -14.93 10.80
CA GLY A 79 -2.27 -13.72 11.39
C GLY A 79 -1.41 -12.46 11.24
N LYS A 80 -0.35 -12.49 10.42
CA LYS A 80 0.40 -11.27 10.09
C LYS A 80 -0.48 -10.32 9.28
N HIS A 81 -0.52 -9.05 9.67
CA HIS A 81 -1.31 -8.04 8.98
C HIS A 81 -0.86 -7.85 7.54
N VAL A 82 -1.80 -7.84 6.60
CA VAL A 82 -1.54 -7.66 5.17
C VAL A 82 -2.12 -6.33 4.69
N VAL A 83 -1.29 -5.50 4.05
CA VAL A 83 -1.71 -4.19 3.55
C VAL A 83 -1.33 -4.02 2.08
N PHE A 84 -2.27 -3.50 1.28
CA PHE A 84 -2.06 -3.21 -0.13
C PHE A 84 -1.66 -1.75 -0.33
N ILE A 85 -0.58 -1.51 -1.08
CA ILE A 85 -0.10 -0.17 -1.41
C ILE A 85 0.09 -0.07 -2.92
N ALA A 86 -0.36 1.02 -3.54
CA ALA A 86 -0.06 1.23 -4.95
C ALA A 86 1.42 1.60 -5.17
N GLN A 87 2.03 0.94 -6.16
CA GLN A 87 3.38 1.23 -6.63
C GLN A 87 3.42 2.55 -7.41
N ARG A 88 3.55 3.67 -6.69
CA ARG A 88 3.59 5.02 -7.26
C ARG A 88 5.02 5.46 -7.54
N ARG A 89 5.26 6.06 -8.71
CA ARG A 89 6.57 6.62 -9.09
C ARG A 89 6.70 8.08 -8.63
N ILE A 90 7.67 8.34 -7.77
CA ILE A 90 8.05 9.70 -7.38
C ILE A 90 9.06 10.22 -8.40
N LEU A 91 8.77 11.35 -9.04
CA LEU A 91 9.75 12.07 -9.85
C LEU A 91 10.52 13.06 -8.97
N PRO A 92 11.82 13.30 -9.17
CA PRO A 92 12.55 14.30 -8.42
C PRO A 92 12.04 15.72 -8.71
N LYS A 93 12.16 16.63 -7.74
CA LYS A 93 11.83 18.05 -7.95
C LYS A 93 12.84 18.63 -8.95
N PRO A 94 12.40 19.25 -10.06
CA PRO A 94 13.32 19.93 -10.95
C PRO A 94 13.96 21.11 -10.21
N THR A 95 15.29 21.11 -10.10
CA THR A 95 16.09 22.22 -9.58
C THR A 95 16.91 22.84 -10.70
N ARG A 96 17.42 24.06 -10.51
CA ARG A 96 18.24 24.76 -11.52
C ARG A 96 19.48 23.97 -11.96
N LYS A 97 19.99 23.09 -11.11
CA LYS A 97 21.16 22.22 -11.36
C LYS A 97 20.77 20.76 -11.69
N SER A 98 19.51 20.49 -12.02
CA SER A 98 19.05 19.14 -12.35
C SER A 98 19.79 18.60 -13.58
N ARG A 99 20.53 17.49 -13.41
CA ARG A 99 21.20 16.77 -14.51
C ARG A 99 20.21 16.27 -15.57
N GLN A 100 19.00 15.93 -15.16
CA GLN A 100 17.92 15.59 -16.09
C GLN A 100 17.19 16.85 -16.50
N GLN A 101 17.40 17.27 -17.75
CA GLN A 101 16.52 18.23 -18.41
C GLN A 101 15.17 17.53 -18.67
N ASN A 102 14.20 17.78 -17.79
CA ASN A 102 12.85 17.28 -18.01
C ASN A 102 12.23 18.04 -19.19
N ARG A 103 12.15 17.38 -20.34
CA ARG A 103 11.47 17.91 -21.54
C ARG A 103 9.97 18.15 -21.29
N GLN A 104 9.39 17.44 -20.33
CA GLN A 104 7.98 17.52 -19.96
C GLN A 104 7.81 18.02 -18.52
N LYS A 105 6.75 18.81 -18.28
CA LYS A 105 6.38 19.28 -16.94
C LYS A 105 6.12 18.09 -16.01
N ARG A 106 6.69 18.12 -14.80
CA ARG A 106 6.44 17.13 -13.76
C ARG A 106 4.95 17.19 -13.34
N PRO A 107 4.20 16.08 -13.43
CA PRO A 107 2.82 16.04 -12.97
C PRO A 107 2.75 16.06 -11.44
N MET A 108 1.72 16.71 -10.88
CA MET A 108 1.50 16.80 -9.42
C MET A 108 1.30 15.43 -8.78
N SER A 109 0.70 14.48 -9.50
CA SER A 109 0.52 13.07 -9.08
C SER A 109 1.82 12.31 -8.82
N ARG A 110 2.97 12.80 -9.31
CA ARG A 110 4.29 12.19 -9.11
C ARG A 110 5.19 13.03 -8.21
N THR A 111 4.58 13.84 -7.34
CA THR A 111 5.31 14.60 -6.31
C THR A 111 5.46 13.78 -5.04
N LEU A 112 6.56 13.98 -4.30
CA LEU A 112 6.81 13.27 -3.03
C LEU A 112 5.64 13.45 -2.06
N THR A 113 5.21 14.69 -1.84
CA THR A 113 4.11 15.02 -0.93
C THR A 113 2.82 14.31 -1.32
N ASN A 114 2.40 14.43 -2.59
CA ASN A 114 1.15 13.82 -3.05
C ASN A 114 1.20 12.29 -3.00
N VAL A 115 2.34 11.69 -3.36
CA VAL A 115 2.52 10.23 -3.27
C VAL A 115 2.46 9.75 -1.81
N LEU A 116 3.03 10.49 -0.86
CA LEU A 116 2.95 10.16 0.56
C LEU A 116 1.52 10.26 1.11
N ASP A 117 0.75 11.26 0.67
CA ASP A 117 -0.66 11.38 1.03
C ASP A 117 -1.48 10.20 0.50
N CYS A 118 -1.27 9.83 -0.77
CA CYS A 118 -1.94 8.67 -1.38
C CYS A 118 -1.53 7.33 -0.72
N ILE A 119 -0.27 7.18 -0.28
CA ILE A 119 0.17 5.99 0.46
C ILE A 119 -0.57 5.91 1.79
N LEU A 120 -0.77 7.05 2.47
CA LEU A 120 -1.49 7.09 3.73
C LEU A 120 -2.95 6.61 3.55
N GLU A 121 -3.61 7.05 2.47
CA GLU A 121 -4.96 6.60 2.11
C GLU A 121 -5.03 5.09 1.87
N ASP A 122 -4.07 4.51 1.14
CA ASP A 122 -4.02 3.07 0.89
C ASP A 122 -3.88 2.26 2.19
N LEU A 123 -3.05 2.75 3.12
CA LEU A 123 -2.77 2.08 4.40
C LEU A 123 -4.00 1.97 5.31
N VAL A 124 -4.92 2.93 5.23
CA VAL A 124 -6.05 3.02 6.15
C VAL A 124 -7.34 2.44 5.59
N PHE A 125 -7.35 1.99 4.33
CA PHE A 125 -8.49 1.31 3.72
C PHE A 125 -8.88 0.08 4.57
N PRO A 126 -10.17 -0.12 4.91
CA PRO A 126 -11.38 0.49 4.33
C PRO A 126 -11.85 1.79 4.99
N SER A 127 -11.15 2.29 6.00
CA SER A 127 -11.50 3.55 6.67
C SER A 127 -11.03 4.75 5.85
N GLU A 128 -11.84 5.80 5.80
CA GLU A 128 -11.49 7.03 5.12
C GLU A 128 -10.87 8.04 6.09
N ILE A 129 -9.99 8.90 5.57
CA ILE A 129 -9.36 9.98 6.35
C ILE A 129 -10.30 11.18 6.33
N VAL A 130 -10.87 11.52 7.49
CA VAL A 130 -11.73 12.69 7.68
C VAL A 130 -10.92 13.96 7.90
N GLY A 131 -9.73 13.84 8.48
CA GLY A 131 -8.87 14.99 8.73
C GLY A 131 -7.43 14.62 8.99
N LYS A 132 -6.53 15.58 8.70
CA LYS A 132 -5.09 15.45 8.92
C LYS A 132 -4.57 16.73 9.58
N ARG A 133 -3.94 16.60 10.75
CA ARG A 133 -3.34 17.72 11.49
C ARG A 133 -1.87 17.45 11.74
N THR A 134 -1.00 18.35 11.33
CA THR A 134 0.44 18.27 11.61
C THR A 134 0.76 19.15 12.81
N ARG A 135 1.12 18.55 13.94
CA ARG A 135 1.63 19.27 15.11
C ARG A 135 3.15 19.36 15.02
N ILE A 136 3.68 20.58 15.09
CA ILE A 136 5.12 20.84 15.20
C ILE A 136 5.42 21.02 16.69
N LYS A 137 6.35 20.24 17.23
CA LYS A 137 6.80 20.32 18.63
C LYS A 137 7.94 21.34 18.78
N LEU A 138 8.30 21.68 20.01
CA LEU A 138 9.37 22.64 20.33
C LEU A 138 10.75 22.20 19.81
N ASP A 139 10.97 20.88 19.72
CA ASP A 139 12.16 20.25 19.13
C ASP A 139 12.13 20.23 17.58
N ALA A 140 11.22 20.97 16.96
CA ALA A 140 10.91 20.99 15.53
C ALA A 140 10.46 19.64 14.93
N THR A 141 10.21 18.62 15.76
CA THR A 141 9.67 17.34 15.27
C THR A 141 8.21 17.50 14.83
N ARG A 142 7.85 16.76 13.79
CA ARG A 142 6.50 16.79 13.20
C ARG A 142 5.75 15.53 13.59
N LEU A 143 4.61 15.70 14.25
CA LEU A 143 3.67 14.62 14.55
C LEU A 143 2.42 14.81 13.70
N ILE A 144 2.15 13.85 12.81
CA ILE A 144 0.98 13.84 11.95
C ILE A 144 -0.13 13.07 12.65
N LYS A 145 -1.22 13.76 13.00
CA LYS A 145 -2.44 13.17 13.54
C LYS A 145 -3.43 12.98 12.40
N VAL A 146 -3.74 11.72 12.10
CA VAL A 146 -4.73 11.35 11.08
C VAL A 146 -6.01 10.95 11.80
N HIS A 147 -7.11 11.60 11.44
CA HIS A 147 -8.44 11.32 11.94
C HIS A 147 -9.15 10.43 10.94
N LEU A 148 -9.46 9.20 11.35
CA LEU A 148 -10.22 8.25 10.56
C LEU A 148 -11.71 8.38 10.86
N ASP A 149 -12.53 7.97 9.89
CA ASP A 149 -13.98 7.86 10.10
C ASP A 149 -14.31 6.85 11.21
N LYS A 150 -15.22 7.25 12.10
CA LYS A 150 -15.63 6.45 13.27
C LYS A 150 -16.55 5.30 12.88
N ALA A 151 -17.24 5.37 11.74
CA ALA A 151 -18.16 4.30 11.33
C ALA A 151 -17.45 2.95 11.10
N GLN A 152 -16.16 2.99 10.74
CA GLN A 152 -15.35 1.79 10.48
C GLN A 152 -14.35 1.46 11.61
N GLN A 153 -14.48 2.11 12.77
CA GLN A 153 -13.52 2.04 13.88
C GLN A 153 -13.23 0.59 14.30
N ASN A 154 -14.25 -0.26 14.41
CA ASN A 154 -14.10 -1.64 14.85
C ASN A 154 -13.26 -2.52 13.91
N LYS A 155 -13.13 -2.16 12.63
CA LYS A 155 -12.34 -2.91 11.64
C LYS A 155 -10.88 -2.47 11.60
N THR A 156 -10.60 -1.22 11.94
CA THR A 156 -9.24 -0.64 11.94
C THR A 156 -8.58 -0.71 13.32
N SER A 157 -9.35 -0.89 14.40
CA SER A 157 -8.85 -0.89 15.78
C SER A 157 -8.35 -2.25 16.31
N GLN A 158 -8.31 -3.30 15.49
CA GLN A 158 -7.81 -4.63 15.87
C GLN A 158 -6.29 -4.77 15.68
N GLY A 159 -5.55 -3.65 15.72
CA GLY A 159 -4.09 -3.59 15.56
C GLY A 159 -3.40 -3.22 16.86
#